data_AF-A0A7S2UDH7-F1
#
_entry.id   AF-A0A7S2UDH7-F1
#
_cell.length_a   1.000
_cell.length_b   1.000
_cell.length_c   1.000
_cell.angle_alpha   90.00
_cell.angle_beta   90.00
_cell.angle_gamma   90.00
#
_symmetry.space_group_name_H-M   'P 1'
#
loop_
_entity.id
_entity.type
_entity.pdbx_description
1 polymer ?
#
loop_
_entity_poly.entity_id
_entity_poly.type
_entity_poly.pdbx_seq_one_letter_code
_entity_poly.pdbx_strand_id
1 'polypeptide(L)'
;EMKRRDAPAPEAPSCLPVALGLRAGTTTPLYAVDTVEMVLKVFDLFGTAVFAFSGAVTAGRKGMDLMGMVFVATITALGGGTVRDLLLDSGTVGWITEPFYFRICFWVAVFTFYLWPSLETKFGWKDSAVPICTADAAGLAAFSVLGTQKGVDLGLEPTMWVVCGLISSTFGGITRDVFCLQQPRIMYPYRSLYATPALLGSATYAILLGKLKTTTPTAACIASAVTFLTRIYAFNSTMRLPYWKPYFEPNNPNKHIT
;
A
#
# COMPACT_ATOMS: atom_id res chain seq x y z
N GLU A 1 -53.60 -38.13 34.39
CA GLU A 1 -52.26 -38.42 33.86
C GLU A 1 -52.07 -37.79 32.49
N MET A 2 -50.85 -37.30 32.24
CA MET A 2 -50.23 -36.94 30.96
C MET A 2 -50.91 -35.94 30.00
N LYS A 3 -50.53 -34.68 30.24
CA LYS A 3 -50.40 -33.55 29.31
C LYS A 3 -49.68 -33.96 28.00
N ARG A 4 -50.41 -34.18 26.89
CA ARG A 4 -49.82 -34.20 25.55
C ARG A 4 -49.51 -32.75 25.15
N ARG A 5 -48.21 -32.43 25.07
CA ARG A 5 -47.71 -31.24 24.39
C ARG A 5 -47.73 -31.55 22.90
N ASP A 6 -48.51 -30.80 22.14
CA ASP A 6 -48.42 -30.77 20.68
C ASP A 6 -47.06 -30.17 20.31
N ALA A 7 -46.22 -30.97 19.67
CA ALA A 7 -44.96 -30.52 19.07
C ALA A 7 -45.28 -29.93 17.70
N PRO A 8 -44.83 -28.70 17.36
CA PRO A 8 -44.95 -28.21 15.99
C PRO A 8 -43.97 -28.97 15.08
N ALA A 9 -44.43 -29.26 13.86
CA ALA A 9 -43.64 -29.90 12.80
C ALA A 9 -42.39 -29.06 12.45
N PRO A 10 -41.29 -29.69 12.00
CA PRO A 10 -40.11 -28.94 11.56
C PRO A 10 -40.44 -28.17 10.28
N GLU A 11 -40.37 -26.84 10.36
CA GLU A 11 -40.46 -25.96 9.20
C GLU A 11 -39.31 -26.24 8.23
N ALA A 12 -39.67 -26.61 7.00
CA ALA A 12 -38.72 -26.68 5.89
C ALA A 12 -38.12 -25.28 5.63
N PRO A 13 -36.82 -25.15 5.30
CA PRO A 13 -36.25 -23.87 4.96
C PRO A 13 -36.95 -23.34 3.70
N SER A 14 -37.72 -22.27 3.88
CA SER A 14 -38.33 -21.53 2.78
C SER A 14 -37.22 -20.97 1.89
N CYS A 15 -37.03 -21.60 0.73
CA CYS A 15 -36.31 -21.02 -0.40
C CYS A 15 -37.00 -19.71 -0.80
N LEU A 16 -36.56 -18.60 -0.23
CA LEU A 16 -36.88 -17.26 -0.72
C LEU A 16 -36.21 -17.07 -2.07
N PRO A 17 -36.93 -16.66 -3.13
CA PRO A 17 -36.31 -16.33 -4.39
C PRO A 17 -35.45 -15.08 -4.17
N VAL A 18 -34.21 -15.15 -4.65
CA VAL A 18 -33.34 -14.00 -4.85
C VAL A 18 -34.10 -13.00 -5.71
N ALA A 19 -34.68 -11.97 -5.07
CA ALA A 19 -35.22 -10.82 -5.75
C ALA A 19 -34.06 -10.06 -6.37
N LEU A 20 -33.72 -10.47 -7.59
CA LEU A 20 -32.87 -9.78 -8.53
C LEU A 20 -33.50 -8.43 -8.83
N GLY A 21 -33.22 -7.45 -7.97
CA GLY A 21 -33.56 -6.04 -8.17
C GLY A 21 -32.72 -5.48 -9.31
N LEU A 22 -33.06 -5.85 -10.55
CA LEU A 22 -32.72 -5.09 -11.75
C LEU A 22 -33.33 -3.70 -11.59
N ARG A 23 -32.55 -2.77 -11.03
CA ARG A 23 -32.86 -1.35 -11.14
C ARG A 23 -32.46 -0.92 -12.55
N ALA A 24 -33.50 -0.64 -13.31
CA ALA A 24 -33.50 -0.14 -14.68
C ALA A 24 -32.46 0.96 -14.90
N GLY A 25 -31.90 0.96 -16.11
CA GLY A 25 -30.89 1.89 -16.57
C GLY A 25 -31.29 3.35 -16.33
N THR A 26 -30.54 4.00 -15.46
CA THR A 26 -30.26 5.42 -15.62
C THR A 26 -29.24 5.54 -16.73
N THR A 27 -29.64 6.17 -17.83
CA THR A 27 -28.77 6.69 -18.88
C THR A 27 -27.77 7.68 -18.26
N THR A 28 -26.72 7.19 -17.62
CA THR A 28 -25.52 7.97 -17.37
C THR A 28 -24.84 8.16 -18.72
N PRO A 29 -24.56 9.40 -19.17
CA PRO A 29 -23.81 9.59 -20.39
C PRO A 29 -22.48 8.85 -20.24
N LEU A 30 -22.07 8.12 -21.29
CA LEU A 30 -20.83 7.34 -21.43
C LEU A 30 -19.52 8.15 -21.22
N TYR A 31 -19.61 9.40 -20.76
CA TYR A 31 -18.53 10.34 -20.46
C TYR A 31 -18.49 10.79 -18.98
N ALA A 32 -19.46 10.41 -18.16
CA ALA A 32 -19.46 10.70 -16.72
C ALA A 32 -18.93 9.49 -15.95
N VAL A 33 -17.68 9.10 -16.21
CA VAL A 33 -16.90 8.49 -15.12
C VAL A 33 -16.63 9.64 -14.17
N ASP A 34 -17.03 9.52 -12.91
CA ASP A 34 -16.78 10.58 -11.93
C ASP A 34 -15.28 10.90 -11.92
N THR A 35 -14.93 12.18 -12.07
CA THR A 35 -13.54 12.65 -12.11
C THR A 35 -12.76 12.20 -10.87
N VAL A 36 -13.47 12.04 -9.75
CA VAL A 36 -12.94 11.49 -8.50
C VAL A 36 -12.48 10.03 -8.67
N GLU A 37 -13.35 9.17 -9.18
CA GLU A 37 -13.07 7.74 -9.36
C GLU A 37 -11.91 7.53 -10.34
N MET A 38 -11.87 8.31 -11.42
CA MET A 38 -10.76 8.25 -12.38
C MET A 38 -9.43 8.61 -11.73
N VAL A 39 -9.35 9.70 -10.97
CA VAL A 39 -8.11 10.12 -10.32
C VAL A 39 -7.65 9.06 -9.31
N LEU A 40 -8.54 8.55 -8.46
CA LEU A 40 -8.19 7.52 -7.48
C LEU A 40 -7.75 6.22 -8.17
N LYS A 41 -8.43 5.79 -9.24
CA LYS A 41 -8.04 4.60 -10.00
C LYS A 41 -6.66 4.76 -10.66
N VAL A 42 -6.35 5.94 -11.22
CA VAL A 42 -5.02 6.23 -11.77
C VAL A 42 -3.96 6.13 -10.68
N PHE A 43 -4.22 6.69 -9.50
CA PHE A 43 -3.31 6.61 -8.35
C PHE A 43 -3.08 5.17 -7.90
N ASP A 44 -4.13 4.36 -7.90
CA ASP A 44 -4.07 2.95 -7.49
C ASP A 44 -3.25 2.10 -8.47
N LEU A 45 -3.52 2.25 -9.77
CA LEU A 45 -2.75 1.55 -10.81
C LEU A 45 -1.28 2.01 -10.83
N PHE A 46 -1.05 3.31 -10.70
CA PHE A 46 0.29 3.88 -10.64
C PHE A 46 1.04 3.41 -9.39
N GLY A 47 0.43 3.50 -8.21
CA GLY A 47 1.01 3.03 -6.95
C GLY A 47 1.35 1.54 -7.01
N THR A 48 0.43 0.73 -7.54
CA THR A 48 0.63 -0.71 -7.75
C THR A 48 1.84 -0.98 -8.64
N ALA A 49 1.93 -0.33 -9.81
CA ALA A 49 3.04 -0.53 -10.73
C ALA A 49 4.38 -0.12 -10.11
N VAL A 50 4.42 1.02 -9.41
CA VAL A 50 5.64 1.56 -8.82
C VAL A 50 6.11 0.74 -7.60
N PHE A 51 5.20 0.26 -6.75
CA PHE A 51 5.58 -0.66 -5.67
C PHE A 51 5.96 -2.04 -6.18
N ALA A 52 5.30 -2.55 -7.21
CA ALA A 52 5.71 -3.79 -7.87
C ALA A 52 7.14 -3.67 -8.41
N PHE A 53 7.46 -2.55 -9.05
CA PHE A 53 8.82 -2.25 -9.52
C PHE A 53 9.82 -2.18 -8.36
N SER A 54 9.50 -1.45 -7.29
CA SER A 54 10.36 -1.36 -6.10
C SER A 54 10.64 -2.73 -5.46
N GLY A 55 9.60 -3.58 -5.36
CA GLY A 55 9.71 -4.95 -4.87
C GLY A 55 10.55 -5.84 -5.78
N ALA A 56 10.28 -5.81 -7.09
CA ALA A 56 11.00 -6.58 -8.09
C ALA A 56 12.50 -6.25 -8.08
N VAL A 57 12.87 -4.96 -8.12
CA VAL A 57 14.27 -4.53 -8.07
C VAL A 57 14.95 -4.99 -6.77
N THR A 58 14.25 -4.88 -5.63
CA THR A 58 14.82 -5.28 -4.34
C THR A 58 15.06 -6.80 -4.27
N ALA A 59 14.11 -7.61 -4.77
CA ALA A 59 14.25 -9.06 -4.88
C ALA A 59 15.36 -9.48 -5.85
N GLY A 60 15.45 -8.83 -7.02
CA GLY A 60 16.50 -9.09 -8.00
C GLY A 60 17.90 -8.80 -7.44
N ARG A 61 18.06 -7.72 -6.67
CA ARG A 61 19.31 -7.40 -5.96
C ARG A 61 19.68 -8.42 -4.89
N LYS A 62 18.72 -9.21 -4.42
CA LYS A 62 18.94 -10.32 -3.48
C LYS A 62 19.23 -11.65 -4.17
N GLY A 63 19.31 -11.66 -5.51
CA GLY A 63 19.58 -12.88 -6.28
C GLY A 63 18.39 -13.85 -6.33
N MET A 64 17.17 -13.35 -6.10
CA MET A 64 15.96 -14.16 -6.26
C MET A 64 15.71 -14.43 -7.76
N ASP A 65 15.16 -15.60 -8.06
CA ASP A 65 14.77 -15.97 -9.42
C ASP A 65 13.54 -15.17 -9.88
N LEU A 66 13.14 -15.33 -11.15
CA LEU A 66 12.00 -14.60 -11.72
C LEU A 66 10.71 -14.84 -10.92
N MET A 67 10.49 -16.08 -10.45
CA MET A 67 9.30 -16.40 -9.66
C MET A 67 9.33 -15.70 -8.30
N GLY A 68 10.47 -15.71 -7.62
CA GLY A 68 10.70 -14.95 -6.40
C GLY A 68 10.50 -13.45 -6.58
N MET A 69 10.95 -12.88 -7.71
CA MET A 69 10.74 -11.48 -8.05
C MET A 69 9.25 -11.14 -8.26
N VAL A 70 8.51 -11.98 -8.98
CA VAL A 70 7.06 -11.82 -9.18
C VAL A 70 6.33 -11.87 -7.83
N PHE A 71 6.70 -12.83 -6.97
CA PHE A 71 6.12 -12.97 -5.64
C PHE A 71 6.36 -11.72 -4.77
N VAL A 72 7.62 -11.28 -4.66
CA VAL A 72 7.96 -10.09 -3.86
C VAL A 72 7.33 -8.83 -4.45
N ALA A 73 7.30 -8.65 -5.77
CA ALA A 73 6.64 -7.52 -6.42
C ALA A 73 5.15 -7.47 -6.07
N THR A 74 4.47 -8.61 -6.15
CA THR A 74 3.04 -8.74 -5.87
C THR A 74 2.72 -8.42 -4.41
N ILE A 75 3.45 -8.99 -3.46
CA ILE A 75 3.20 -8.73 -2.03
C ILE A 75 3.59 -7.30 -1.64
N THR A 76 4.59 -6.70 -2.29
CA THR A 76 4.96 -5.30 -2.07
C THR A 76 3.85 -4.35 -2.53
N ALA A 77 3.29 -4.59 -3.72
CA ALA A 77 2.26 -3.73 -4.30
C ALA A 77 0.89 -3.90 -3.62
N LEU A 78 0.49 -5.14 -3.33
CA LEU A 78 -0.86 -5.45 -2.88
C LEU A 78 -0.96 -5.72 -1.37
N GLY A 79 0.18 -5.99 -0.71
CA GLY A 79 0.21 -6.39 0.70
C GLY A 79 -0.28 -5.30 1.64
N GLY A 80 0.04 -4.02 1.38
CA GLY A 80 -0.43 -2.92 2.21
C GLY A 80 -1.96 -2.77 2.22
N GLY A 81 -2.56 -2.76 1.03
CA GLY A 81 -4.02 -2.74 0.88
C GLY A 81 -4.69 -4.00 1.44
N THR A 82 -4.07 -5.17 1.24
CA THR A 82 -4.56 -6.45 1.80
C THR A 82 -4.59 -6.41 3.33
N VAL A 83 -3.51 -5.99 3.98
CA VAL A 83 -3.48 -5.88 5.45
C VAL A 83 -4.52 -4.89 5.95
N ARG A 84 -4.65 -3.72 5.31
CA ARG A 84 -5.70 -2.75 5.65
C ARG A 84 -7.09 -3.39 5.53
N ASP A 85 -7.39 -4.00 4.39
CA ASP A 85 -8.73 -4.51 4.09
C ASP A 85 -9.15 -5.64 5.03
N LEU A 86 -8.19 -6.48 5.46
CA LEU A 86 -8.39 -7.51 6.49
C LEU A 86 -8.62 -6.91 7.87
N LEU A 87 -7.85 -5.87 8.25
CA LEU A 87 -8.02 -5.19 9.55
C LEU A 87 -9.36 -4.44 9.65
N LEU A 88 -9.90 -4.00 8.52
CA LEU A 88 -11.18 -3.30 8.42
C LEU A 88 -12.37 -4.24 8.20
N ASP A 89 -12.14 -5.56 8.10
CA ASP A 89 -13.16 -6.55 7.75
C ASP A 89 -13.99 -6.14 6.52
N SER A 90 -13.31 -5.59 5.51
CA SER A 90 -13.97 -4.95 4.35
C SER A 90 -14.40 -5.93 3.25
N GLY A 91 -14.44 -7.23 3.56
CA GLY A 91 -14.82 -8.30 2.64
C GLY A 91 -13.66 -8.82 1.78
N THR A 92 -13.95 -9.09 0.51
CA THR A 92 -12.95 -9.66 -0.42
C THR A 92 -11.94 -8.59 -0.84
N VAL A 93 -10.65 -8.89 -0.73
CA VAL A 93 -9.57 -7.97 -1.10
C VAL A 93 -9.62 -7.61 -2.59
N GLY A 94 -9.43 -6.32 -2.91
CA GLY A 94 -9.76 -5.77 -4.23
C GLY A 94 -9.01 -6.39 -5.43
N TRP A 95 -7.82 -6.94 -5.21
CA TRP A 95 -7.04 -7.58 -6.28
C TRP A 95 -7.51 -9.01 -6.61
N ILE A 96 -8.30 -9.65 -5.73
CA ILE A 96 -8.96 -10.92 -6.02
C ILE A 96 -10.19 -10.68 -6.90
N THR A 97 -10.94 -9.61 -6.63
CA THR A 97 -12.10 -9.23 -7.45
C THR A 97 -11.70 -8.73 -8.83
N GLU A 98 -10.57 -8.02 -8.93
CA GLU A 98 -10.02 -7.52 -10.19
C GLU A 98 -8.63 -8.12 -10.47
N PRO A 99 -8.52 -9.27 -11.18
CA PRO A 99 -7.23 -9.91 -11.47
C PRO A 99 -6.25 -9.07 -12.31
N PHE A 100 -6.68 -7.90 -12.77
CA PHE A 100 -5.84 -6.94 -13.49
C PHE A 100 -4.67 -6.44 -12.63
N TYR A 101 -4.87 -6.24 -11.32
CA TYR A 101 -3.80 -5.81 -10.41
C TYR A 101 -2.65 -6.83 -10.34
N PHE A 102 -2.99 -8.12 -10.29
CA PHE A 102 -2.00 -9.20 -10.34
C PHE A 102 -1.24 -9.20 -11.67
N ARG A 103 -1.94 -9.00 -12.80
CA ARG A 103 -1.29 -8.92 -14.13
C ARG A 103 -0.30 -7.75 -14.21
N ILE A 104 -0.60 -6.60 -13.61
CA ILE A 104 0.35 -5.48 -13.53
C ILE A 104 1.61 -5.90 -12.77
N CYS A 105 1.45 -6.49 -11.58
CA CYS A 105 2.59 -6.92 -10.77
C CYS A 105 3.47 -7.94 -11.53
N PHE A 106 2.84 -8.91 -12.18
CA PHE A 106 3.51 -9.91 -13.00
C PHE A 106 4.33 -9.27 -14.14
N TRP A 107 3.69 -8.45 -14.98
CA TRP A 107 4.38 -7.84 -16.13
C TRP A 107 5.47 -6.86 -15.70
N VAL A 108 5.23 -6.06 -14.66
CA VAL A 108 6.26 -5.16 -14.10
C VAL A 108 7.47 -5.95 -13.60
N ALA A 109 7.26 -7.07 -12.89
CA ALA A 109 8.35 -7.92 -12.42
C ALA A 109 9.13 -8.56 -13.59
N VAL A 110 8.43 -9.08 -14.61
CA VAL A 110 9.04 -9.65 -15.82
C VAL A 110 9.86 -8.62 -16.57
N PHE A 111 9.30 -7.43 -16.82
CA PHE A 111 10.05 -6.35 -17.48
C PHE A 111 11.23 -5.89 -16.65
N THR A 112 11.07 -5.80 -15.33
CA THR A 112 12.18 -5.47 -14.43
C THR A 112 13.29 -6.51 -14.53
N PHE A 113 12.98 -7.81 -14.51
CA PHE A 113 13.98 -8.87 -14.62
C PHE A 113 14.85 -8.77 -15.88
N TYR A 114 14.23 -8.57 -17.05
CA TYR A 114 14.97 -8.51 -18.32
C TYR A 114 15.64 -7.16 -18.59
N LEU A 115 15.01 -6.04 -18.21
CA LEU A 115 15.52 -4.71 -18.51
C LEU A 115 16.53 -4.22 -17.47
N TRP A 116 16.41 -4.64 -16.22
CA TRP A 116 17.22 -4.12 -15.12
C TRP A 116 18.74 -4.27 -15.33
N PRO A 117 19.30 -5.42 -15.77
CA PRO A 117 20.74 -5.56 -16.00
C PRO A 117 21.28 -4.57 -17.05
N SER A 118 20.48 -4.29 -18.07
CA SER A 118 20.82 -3.31 -19.12
C SER A 118 20.74 -1.87 -18.61
N LEU A 119 19.72 -1.56 -17.81
CA LEU A 119 19.53 -0.24 -17.20
C LEU A 119 20.63 0.07 -16.18
N GLU A 120 20.99 -0.90 -15.35
CA GLU A 120 22.03 -0.78 -14.34
C GLU A 120 23.38 -0.43 -14.95
N THR A 121 23.72 -1.09 -16.06
CA THR A 121 24.99 -0.88 -16.79
C THR A 121 25.01 0.44 -17.55
N LYS A 122 23.90 0.83 -18.21
CA LYS A 122 23.84 2.05 -19.03
C LYS A 122 23.72 3.34 -18.22
N PHE A 123 22.94 3.33 -17.14
CA PHE A 123 22.69 4.52 -16.34
C PHE A 123 23.61 4.67 -15.12
N GLY A 124 24.58 3.76 -14.95
CA GLY A 124 25.49 3.79 -13.81
C GLY A 124 24.78 3.55 -12.47
N TRP A 125 23.61 2.90 -12.48
CA TRP A 125 22.79 2.65 -11.30
C TRP A 125 23.30 1.49 -10.43
N LYS A 126 24.55 1.05 -10.65
CA LYS A 126 25.23 -0.05 -9.95
C LYS A 126 25.05 -0.06 -8.42
N ASP A 127 24.91 1.12 -7.82
CA ASP A 127 24.72 1.27 -6.36
C ASP A 127 23.60 2.24 -5.94
N SER A 128 22.79 2.73 -6.87
CA SER A 128 21.88 3.84 -6.55
C SER A 128 20.63 3.35 -5.80
N ALA A 129 20.60 3.60 -4.49
CA ALA A 129 19.37 3.54 -3.68
C ALA A 129 18.28 4.53 -4.16
N VAL A 130 18.63 5.45 -5.08
CA VAL A 130 17.80 6.53 -5.59
C VAL A 130 16.57 6.03 -6.35
N PRO A 131 16.64 5.26 -7.46
CA PRO A 131 15.46 4.79 -8.19
C PRO A 131 14.50 3.99 -7.31
N ILE A 132 15.03 3.12 -6.45
CA ILE A 132 14.21 2.34 -5.50
C ILE A 132 13.52 3.28 -4.52
N CYS A 133 14.22 4.28 -3.97
CA CYS A 133 13.66 5.22 -3.01
C CYS A 133 12.64 6.17 -3.64
N THR A 134 12.87 6.63 -4.87
CA THR A 134 11.94 7.51 -5.60
C THR A 134 10.68 6.76 -5.98
N ALA A 135 10.81 5.53 -6.49
CA ALA A 135 9.67 4.66 -6.74
C ALA A 135 8.88 4.42 -5.45
N ASP A 136 9.58 3.99 -4.41
CA ASP A 136 8.97 3.75 -3.10
C ASP A 136 8.31 5.01 -2.50
N ALA A 137 8.86 6.21 -2.71
CA ALA A 137 8.23 7.48 -2.32
C ALA A 137 6.96 7.78 -3.11
N ALA A 138 6.95 7.50 -4.42
CA ALA A 138 5.78 7.69 -5.27
C ALA A 138 4.65 6.69 -4.93
N GLY A 139 5.00 5.43 -4.65
CA GLY A 139 4.05 4.44 -4.13
C GLY A 139 3.49 4.84 -2.76
N LEU A 140 4.37 5.29 -1.85
CA LEU A 140 3.98 5.78 -0.52
C LEU A 140 2.98 6.95 -0.61
N ALA A 141 3.19 7.87 -1.55
CA ALA A 141 2.32 9.01 -1.81
C ALA A 141 0.94 8.60 -2.34
N ALA A 142 0.89 7.65 -3.28
CA ALA A 142 -0.38 7.19 -3.82
C ALA A 142 -1.20 6.42 -2.78
N PHE A 143 -0.59 5.47 -2.08
CA PHE A 143 -1.29 4.62 -1.12
C PHE A 143 -1.63 5.31 0.19
N SER A 144 -0.95 6.40 0.57
CA SER A 144 -1.35 7.20 1.72
C SER A 144 -2.72 7.83 1.48
N VAL A 145 -2.95 8.38 0.29
CA VAL A 145 -4.23 8.94 -0.12
C VAL A 145 -5.30 7.86 -0.28
N LEU A 146 -5.02 6.79 -1.02
CA LEU A 146 -5.99 5.71 -1.25
C LEU A 146 -6.42 5.03 0.05
N GLY A 147 -5.47 4.77 0.95
CA GLY A 147 -5.77 4.21 2.26
C GLY A 147 -6.60 5.16 3.13
N THR A 148 -6.31 6.46 3.07
CA THR A 148 -7.09 7.45 3.82
C THR A 148 -8.51 7.57 3.24
N GLN A 149 -8.66 7.59 1.92
CA GLN A 149 -9.97 7.60 1.25
C GLN A 149 -10.80 6.37 1.61
N LYS A 150 -10.21 5.18 1.64
CA LYS A 150 -10.92 3.96 2.06
C LYS A 150 -11.51 4.09 3.47
N GLY A 151 -10.79 4.73 4.39
CA GLY A 151 -11.29 5.01 5.74
C GLY A 151 -12.45 6.01 5.75
N VAL A 152 -12.43 7.00 4.86
CA VAL A 152 -13.54 7.95 4.64
C VAL A 152 -14.77 7.23 4.12
N ASP A 153 -14.60 6.35 3.12
CA ASP A 153 -15.70 5.62 2.49
C ASP A 153 -16.42 4.68 3.47
N LEU A 154 -15.69 4.16 4.46
CA LEU A 154 -16.22 3.33 5.54
C LEU A 154 -16.82 4.13 6.70
N GLY A 155 -16.84 5.47 6.62
CA GLY A 155 -17.44 6.34 7.63
C GLY A 155 -16.74 6.30 8.99
N LEU A 156 -15.43 5.97 9.02
CA LEU A 156 -14.67 5.90 10.26
C LEU A 156 -14.40 7.29 10.86
N GLU A 157 -13.87 7.34 12.08
CA GLU A 157 -13.37 8.59 12.68
C GLU A 157 -12.14 9.13 11.90
N PRO A 158 -11.97 10.46 11.76
CA PRO A 158 -10.79 11.05 11.10
C PRO A 158 -9.42 10.51 11.54
N THR A 159 -9.28 10.16 12.82
CA THR A 159 -8.07 9.53 13.35
C THR A 159 -7.77 8.21 12.64
N MET A 160 -8.79 7.39 12.41
CA MET A 160 -8.67 6.11 11.73
C MET A 160 -8.46 6.26 10.22
N TRP A 161 -8.90 7.35 9.59
CA TRP A 161 -8.56 7.63 8.19
C TRP A 161 -7.05 7.71 8.01
N VAL A 162 -6.37 8.47 8.90
CA VAL A 162 -4.91 8.63 8.87
C VAL A 162 -4.20 7.30 9.09
N VAL A 163 -4.70 6.47 10.02
CA VAL A 163 -4.17 5.13 10.28
C VAL A 163 -4.32 4.21 9.05
N CYS A 164 -5.47 4.24 8.38
CA CYS A 164 -5.69 3.47 7.15
C CYS A 164 -4.73 3.87 6.03
N GLY A 165 -4.47 5.17 5.87
CA GLY A 165 -3.46 5.70 4.95
C GLY A 165 -2.04 5.24 5.30
N LEU A 166 -1.68 5.29 6.58
CA LEU A 166 -0.38 4.83 7.06
C LEU A 166 -0.17 3.33 6.79
N ILE A 167 -1.15 2.48 7.14
CA ILE A 167 -1.05 1.03 6.96
C ILE A 167 -0.90 0.69 5.47
N SER A 168 -1.78 1.25 4.64
CA SER A 168 -1.79 0.97 3.19
C SER A 168 -0.46 1.32 2.52
N SER A 169 0.12 2.46 2.90
CA SER A 169 1.35 2.96 2.31
C SER A 169 2.61 2.26 2.83
N THR A 170 2.66 1.88 4.11
CA THR A 170 3.90 1.36 4.72
C THR A 170 4.01 -0.16 4.69
N PHE A 171 2.92 -0.91 4.83
CA PHE A 171 2.98 -2.37 4.95
C PHE A 171 3.48 -3.06 3.67
N GLY A 172 3.28 -2.47 2.49
CA GLY A 172 3.91 -2.94 1.26
C GLY A 172 5.44 -2.92 1.34
N GLY A 173 6.02 -1.81 1.81
CA GLY A 173 7.46 -1.69 2.03
C GLY A 173 7.99 -2.60 3.16
N ILE A 174 7.22 -2.78 4.24
CA ILE A 174 7.58 -3.68 5.34
C ILE A 174 7.65 -5.13 4.85
N THR A 175 6.61 -5.61 4.18
CA THR A 175 6.56 -6.98 3.67
C THR A 175 7.72 -7.25 2.70
N ARG A 176 7.97 -6.34 1.75
CA ARG A 176 9.16 -6.41 0.88
C ARG A 176 10.44 -6.62 1.65
N ASP A 177 10.70 -5.75 2.64
CA ASP A 177 11.96 -5.75 3.39
C ASP A 177 12.10 -7.05 4.19
N VAL A 178 11.03 -7.55 4.80
CA VAL A 178 11.00 -8.83 5.54
C VAL A 178 11.30 -10.01 4.62
N PHE A 179 10.63 -10.13 3.47
CA PHE A 179 10.87 -11.23 2.52
C PHE A 179 12.27 -11.16 1.89
N CYS A 180 12.84 -9.96 1.76
CA CYS A 180 14.20 -9.75 1.25
C CYS A 180 15.28 -9.86 2.35
N LEU A 181 14.91 -10.27 3.56
CA LEU A 181 15.80 -10.35 4.73
C LEU A 181 16.58 -9.05 4.97
N GLN A 182 15.87 -7.93 4.87
CA GLN A 182 16.36 -6.59 5.19
C GLN A 182 15.63 -6.05 6.42
N GLN A 183 16.34 -5.27 7.22
CA GLN A 183 15.73 -4.55 8.34
C GLN A 183 14.67 -3.57 7.80
N PRO A 184 13.39 -3.66 8.22
CA PRO A 184 12.34 -2.79 7.72
C PRO A 184 12.63 -1.32 7.96
N ARG A 185 12.57 -0.51 6.90
CA ARG A 185 12.92 0.92 6.95
C ARG A 185 12.08 1.75 7.93
N ILE A 186 10.90 1.27 8.30
CA ILE A 186 10.02 1.91 9.27
C ILE A 186 10.49 1.77 10.72
N MET A 187 11.13 0.65 11.07
CA MET A 187 11.43 0.28 12.46
C MET A 187 12.81 0.76 12.93
N TYR A 188 13.72 1.01 11.98
CA TYR A 188 15.12 1.25 12.30
C TYR A 188 15.59 2.67 11.92
N PRO A 189 16.40 3.33 12.77
CA PRO A 189 16.86 4.71 12.58
C PRO A 189 17.99 4.83 11.52
N TYR A 190 18.43 3.72 10.92
CA TYR A 190 19.53 3.71 9.96
C TYR A 190 19.18 4.39 8.62
N ARG A 191 17.91 4.72 8.38
CA ARG A 191 17.40 5.33 7.13
C ARG A 191 16.57 6.57 7.44
N SER A 192 16.48 7.45 6.44
CA SER A 192 15.64 8.65 6.45
C SER A 192 14.18 8.36 6.79
N LEU A 193 13.49 9.36 7.35
CA LEU A 193 12.09 9.30 7.76
C LEU A 193 11.16 8.61 6.73
N TYR A 194 10.54 7.49 7.12
CA TYR A 194 9.67 6.68 6.24
C TYR A 194 8.19 6.74 6.60
N ALA A 195 7.82 6.47 7.86
CA ALA A 195 6.43 6.57 8.31
C ALA A 195 5.93 8.02 8.38
N THR A 196 6.81 8.97 8.72
CA THR A 196 6.37 10.35 8.96
C THR A 196 5.91 11.07 7.69
N PRO A 197 6.53 10.92 6.49
CA PRO A 197 5.95 11.42 5.25
C PRO A 197 4.55 10.86 4.97
N ALA A 198 4.34 9.56 5.18
CA ALA A 198 3.03 8.91 4.97
C ALA A 198 1.97 9.43 5.95
N LEU A 199 2.33 9.61 7.22
CA LEU A 199 1.48 10.24 8.23
C LEU A 199 1.11 11.67 7.84
N LEU A 200 2.09 12.48 7.44
CA LEU A 200 1.86 13.87 7.02
C LEU A 200 0.94 13.96 5.80
N GLY A 201 1.13 13.09 4.81
CA GLY A 201 0.25 12.98 3.66
C GLY A 201 -1.18 12.62 4.02
N SER A 202 -1.34 11.55 4.81
CA SER A 202 -2.66 11.06 5.24
C SER A 202 -3.39 12.10 6.11
N ALA A 203 -2.66 12.77 7.01
CA ALA A 203 -3.22 13.87 7.81
C ALA A 203 -3.59 15.08 6.96
N THR A 204 -2.78 15.44 5.97
CA THR A 204 -3.07 16.52 5.02
C THR A 204 -4.37 16.22 4.26
N TYR A 205 -4.52 14.99 3.76
CA TYR A 205 -5.72 14.55 3.07
C TYR A 205 -6.96 14.61 4.00
N ALA A 206 -6.84 14.08 5.21
CA ALA A 206 -7.92 14.09 6.20
C ALA A 206 -8.35 15.52 6.58
N ILE A 207 -7.42 16.46 6.73
CA ILE A 207 -7.72 17.87 7.04
C ILE A 207 -8.39 18.57 5.85
N LEU A 208 -7.90 18.34 4.63
CA LEU A 208 -8.47 18.93 3.41
C LEU A 208 -9.92 18.50 3.18
N LEU A 209 -10.22 17.22 3.41
CA LEU A 209 -11.58 16.70 3.30
C LEU A 209 -12.47 17.12 4.48
N GLY A 210 -11.98 16.98 5.72
CA GLY A 210 -12.79 17.19 6.91
C GLY A 210 -13.08 18.67 7.22
N LYS A 211 -12.04 19.52 7.23
CA LYS A 211 -12.17 20.93 7.64
C LYS A 211 -12.41 21.87 6.46
N LEU A 212 -11.67 21.66 5.38
CA LEU A 212 -11.67 22.58 4.23
C LEU A 212 -12.68 22.18 3.14
N LYS A 213 -13.36 21.03 3.29
CA LYS A 213 -14.37 20.50 2.35
C LYS A 213 -13.94 20.61 0.88
N THR A 214 -12.64 20.39 0.65
CA THR A 214 -12.02 20.50 -0.68
C THR A 214 -12.44 19.32 -1.55
N THR A 215 -12.42 19.49 -2.89
CA THR A 215 -12.75 18.38 -3.79
C THR A 215 -11.73 17.25 -3.66
N THR A 216 -12.21 16.00 -3.62
CA THR A 216 -11.40 14.79 -3.53
C THR A 216 -10.17 14.76 -4.46
N PRO A 217 -10.27 15.10 -5.76
CA PRO A 217 -9.11 15.03 -6.67
C PRO A 217 -8.04 16.07 -6.32
N THR A 218 -8.42 17.29 -5.91
CA THR A 218 -7.44 18.32 -5.55
C THR A 218 -6.78 17.99 -4.22
N ALA A 219 -7.55 17.47 -3.25
CA ALA A 219 -7.00 16.98 -2.00
C ALA A 219 -6.01 15.83 -2.21
N ALA A 220 -6.32 14.90 -3.12
CA ALA A 220 -5.47 13.76 -3.44
C ALA A 220 -4.12 14.20 -4.02
N CYS A 221 -4.15 15.12 -4.99
CA CYS A 221 -2.95 15.69 -5.59
C CYS A 221 -2.07 16.42 -4.57
N ILE A 222 -2.66 17.26 -3.71
CA ILE A 222 -1.93 18.01 -2.68
C ILE A 222 -1.31 17.06 -1.66
N ALA A 223 -2.09 16.13 -1.10
CA ALA A 223 -1.61 15.19 -0.09
C ALA A 223 -0.50 14.27 -0.62
N SER A 224 -0.62 13.85 -1.88
CA SER A 224 0.41 13.02 -2.53
C SER A 224 1.68 13.82 -2.81
N ALA A 225 1.57 15.07 -3.26
CA ALA A 225 2.72 15.96 -3.40
C ALA A 225 3.42 16.19 -2.06
N VAL A 226 2.67 16.42 -0.98
CA VAL A 226 3.23 16.55 0.38
C VAL A 226 3.97 15.27 0.78
N THR A 227 3.37 14.10 0.59
CA THR A 227 4.01 12.81 0.93
C THR A 227 5.30 12.61 0.13
N PHE A 228 5.25 12.83 -1.19
CA PHE A 228 6.38 12.62 -2.08
C PHE A 228 7.53 13.59 -1.76
N LEU A 229 7.25 14.89 -1.69
CA LEU A 229 8.26 15.92 -1.44
C LEU A 229 8.90 15.76 -0.05
N THR A 230 8.10 15.49 0.98
CA THR A 230 8.65 15.24 2.32
C THR A 230 9.49 13.97 2.37
N ARG A 231 9.13 12.92 1.61
CA ARG A 231 9.92 11.69 1.52
C ARG A 231 11.24 11.90 0.77
N ILE A 232 11.24 12.64 -0.34
CA ILE A 232 12.46 12.98 -1.09
C ILE A 232 13.35 13.89 -0.26
N TYR A 233 12.78 14.89 0.40
CA TYR A 233 13.52 15.77 1.32
C TYR A 233 14.12 14.96 2.48
N ALA A 234 13.35 14.07 3.10
CA ALA A 234 13.84 13.18 4.14
C ALA A 234 15.01 12.32 3.65
N PHE A 235 14.94 11.79 2.43
CA PHE A 235 16.01 10.98 1.83
C PHE A 235 17.31 11.76 1.60
N ASN A 236 17.22 13.03 1.18
CA ASN A 236 18.39 13.88 0.99
C ASN A 236 18.92 14.47 2.30
N SER A 237 18.10 14.50 3.34
CA SER A 237 18.45 14.99 4.67
C SER A 237 19.01 13.87 5.57
N THR A 238 19.78 14.24 6.58
CA THR A 238 20.20 13.33 7.67
C THR A 238 19.15 13.21 8.79
N MET A 239 17.90 13.64 8.56
CA MET A 239 16.85 13.64 9.57
C MET A 239 16.47 12.23 10.02
N ARG A 240 16.43 12.03 11.34
CA ARG A 240 16.10 10.78 12.00
C ARG A 240 15.15 11.05 13.16
N LEU A 241 14.26 10.10 13.43
CA LEU A 241 13.46 10.12 14.66
C LEU A 241 14.37 9.87 15.88
N PRO A 242 14.00 10.37 17.06
CA PRO A 242 14.70 10.02 18.29
C PRO A 242 14.64 8.50 18.48
N TYR A 243 15.79 7.88 18.73
CA TYR A 243 15.89 6.46 18.98
C TYR A 243 16.65 6.23 20.28
N TRP A 244 16.27 5.16 20.99
CA TRP A 244 16.99 4.71 22.17
C TRP A 244 18.36 4.20 21.74
N LYS A 245 19.44 4.83 22.22
CA LYS A 245 20.80 4.31 22.01
C LYS A 245 20.95 3.07 22.89
N PRO A 246 21.11 1.86 22.31
CA PRO A 246 21.37 0.69 23.13
C PRO A 246 22.69 0.94 23.90
N TYR A 247 22.68 0.61 25.19
CA TYR A 247 23.86 0.64 26.05
C TYR A 247 24.82 -0.47 25.60
N PHE A 248 25.58 -0.24 24.53
CA PHE A 248 26.74 -1.05 24.23
C PHE A 248 27.97 -0.22 24.63
N GLU A 249 28.59 -0.64 25.73
CA GLU A 249 29.86 -0.11 26.20
C GLU A 249 30.97 -0.31 25.15
N PRO A 250 31.88 0.66 24.99
CA PRO A 250 33.06 0.52 24.16
C PRO A 250 34.18 -0.16 24.94
N ASN A 251 34.47 -1.44 24.66
CA ASN A 251 35.81 -2.04 24.61
C ASN A 251 35.73 -3.56 24.50
N ASN A 252 35.92 -4.09 23.29
CA ASN A 252 36.66 -5.34 23.16
C ASN A 252 37.68 -5.20 22.02
N PRO A 253 38.97 -4.96 22.34
CA PRO A 253 40.03 -4.85 21.34
C PRO A 253 40.38 -6.19 20.64
N ASN A 254 39.72 -7.31 20.99
CA ASN A 254 39.99 -8.63 20.42
C ASN A 254 38.96 -9.10 19.37
N LYS A 255 38.74 -8.30 18.32
CA LYS A 255 38.12 -8.79 17.07
C LYS A 255 39.03 -8.61 15.86
N HIS A 256 40.32 -8.88 16.06
CA HIS A 256 41.07 -9.66 15.09
C HIS A 256 41.02 -11.11 15.56
N ILE A 257 40.48 -12.01 14.74
CA ILE A 257 40.87 -13.42 14.54
C ILE A 257 39.94 -13.97 13.45
N THR A 258 40.57 -14.28 12.31
CA THR A 258 40.18 -15.12 11.15
C THR A 258 38.91 -14.78 10.38
#